data_AF-A0A945MT01-F1
#
_entry.id   AF-A0A945MT01-F1
#
_cell.length_a   1.000
_cell.length_b   1.000
_cell.length_c   1.000
_cell.angle_alpha   90.00
_cell.angle_beta   90.00
_cell.angle_gamma   90.00
#
_symmetry.space_group_name_H-M   'P 1'
#
loop_
_entity.id
_entity.type
_entity.pdbx_description
1 polymer ?
#
loop_
_entity_poly.entity_id
_entity_poly.type
_entity_poly.pdbx_seq_one_letter_code
_entity_poly.pdbx_strand_id
1 'polypeptide(L)'
;MNRNTLRLGYCTGAWLVTTALATFGPQFIWHDNTLLTASAIFINLAIGLATILANKHHLQSLDEMQQKIQLEAMALSLGVGFVCGLSYSLLDQSNLMAADAEISHLILLMGLTYLAGTVIGNRRYG
;
A
#
# COMPACT_ATOMS: atom_id res chain seq x y z
N MET A 1 15.76 20.79 -1.38
CA MET A 1 14.96 19.55 -1.27
C MET A 1 15.28 18.90 0.06
N ASN A 2 14.31 18.80 0.98
CA ASN A 2 14.59 18.38 2.36
C ASN A 2 15.04 16.91 2.40
N ARG A 3 16.07 16.62 3.22
CA ARG A 3 16.68 15.28 3.39
C ARG A 3 15.64 14.19 3.73
N ASN A 4 14.52 14.59 4.29
CA ASN A 4 13.39 13.75 4.69
C ASN A 4 12.56 13.23 3.49
N THR A 5 12.28 14.09 2.51
CA THR A 5 11.52 13.73 1.30
C THR A 5 12.32 12.78 0.42
N LEU A 6 13.64 12.98 0.34
CA LEU A 6 14.56 12.04 -0.30
C LEU A 6 14.57 10.69 0.42
N ARG A 7 14.59 10.68 1.77
CA ARG A 7 14.52 9.45 2.56
C ARG A 7 13.24 8.65 2.30
N LEU A 8 12.10 9.31 2.11
CA LEU A 8 10.86 8.62 1.72
C LEU A 8 10.97 7.99 0.34
N GLY A 9 11.40 8.75 -0.67
CA GLY A 9 11.54 8.23 -2.02
C GLY A 9 12.46 7.01 -2.07
N TYR A 10 13.59 7.06 -1.36
CA TYR A 10 14.48 5.91 -1.22
C TYR A 10 13.87 4.77 -0.41
N CYS A 11 13.09 5.04 0.63
CA CYS A 11 12.45 4.00 1.45
C CYS A 11 11.34 3.28 0.66
N THR A 12 10.48 4.02 -0.02
CA THR A 12 9.43 3.46 -0.90
C THR A 12 10.03 2.75 -2.09
N GLY A 13 11.10 3.30 -2.69
CA GLY A 13 11.85 2.65 -3.77
C GLY A 13 12.52 1.36 -3.29
N ALA A 14 13.18 1.38 -2.14
CA ALA A 14 13.78 0.18 -1.54
C ALA A 14 12.72 -0.87 -1.21
N TRP A 15 11.56 -0.45 -0.68
CA TRP A 15 10.44 -1.37 -0.45
C TRP A 15 9.96 -2.01 -1.74
N LEU A 16 9.68 -1.23 -2.79
CA LEU A 16 9.30 -1.75 -4.11
C LEU A 16 10.32 -2.74 -4.68
N VAL A 17 11.62 -2.42 -4.56
CA VAL A 17 12.69 -3.31 -5.00
C VAL A 17 12.68 -4.61 -4.19
N THR A 18 12.51 -4.55 -2.87
CA THR A 18 12.41 -5.78 -2.05
C THR A 18 11.13 -6.57 -2.32
N THR A 19 10.02 -5.92 -2.66
CA THR A 19 8.77 -6.60 -3.04
C THR A 19 8.98 -7.32 -4.37
N ALA A 20 9.57 -6.66 -5.36
CA ALA A 20 9.95 -7.29 -6.62
C ALA A 20 10.92 -8.45 -6.40
N LEU A 21 11.92 -8.30 -5.52
CA LEU A 21 12.85 -9.37 -5.20
C LEU A 21 12.18 -10.54 -4.47
N ALA A 22 11.19 -10.29 -3.61
CA ALA A 22 10.45 -11.34 -2.91
C ALA A 22 9.51 -12.09 -3.85
N THR A 23 8.91 -11.40 -4.83
CA THR A 23 8.02 -12.00 -5.84
C THR A 23 8.80 -12.76 -6.92
N PHE A 24 9.85 -12.15 -7.48
CA PHE A 24 10.60 -12.72 -8.60
C PHE A 24 11.84 -13.52 -8.16
N GLY A 25 12.34 -13.31 -6.94
CA GLY A 25 13.50 -14.02 -6.41
C GLY A 25 13.33 -15.53 -6.49
N PRO A 26 12.26 -16.13 -5.92
CA PRO A 26 12.06 -17.57 -5.94
C PRO A 26 12.04 -18.15 -7.36
N GLN A 27 11.50 -17.40 -8.32
CA GLN A 27 11.43 -17.79 -9.74
C GLN A 27 12.76 -17.66 -10.50
N PHE A 28 13.59 -16.66 -10.21
CA PHE A 28 14.77 -16.34 -11.05
C PHE A 28 16.14 -16.56 -10.39
N ILE A 29 16.23 -16.55 -9.05
CA ILE A 29 17.53 -16.51 -8.34
C ILE A 29 17.75 -17.75 -7.47
N TRP A 30 16.73 -18.23 -6.74
CA TRP A 30 16.93 -19.20 -5.65
C TRP A 30 16.12 -20.52 -5.76
N HIS A 31 15.54 -20.82 -6.94
CA HIS A 31 14.88 -22.09 -7.30
C HIS A 31 13.96 -22.68 -6.21
N ASP A 32 12.94 -21.94 -5.79
CA ASP A 32 11.92 -22.41 -4.81
C ASP A 32 12.44 -22.85 -3.44
N ASN A 33 13.62 -22.37 -3.00
CA ASN A 33 14.09 -22.65 -1.65
C ASN A 33 13.21 -21.95 -0.58
N THR A 34 12.33 -22.72 0.05
CA THR A 34 11.28 -22.24 0.98
C THR A 34 11.81 -21.37 2.11
N LEU A 35 12.97 -21.71 2.69
CA LEU A 35 13.57 -20.95 3.79
C LEU A 35 13.99 -19.55 3.34
N LEU A 36 14.49 -19.44 2.11
CA LEU A 36 15.01 -18.20 1.56
C LEU A 36 13.87 -17.28 1.14
N THR A 37 12.84 -17.84 0.51
CA THR A 37 11.58 -17.15 0.20
C THR A 37 10.91 -16.62 1.48
N ALA A 38 10.82 -17.44 2.53
CA ALA A 38 10.27 -17.00 3.81
C ALA A 38 11.07 -15.83 4.40
N SER A 39 12.40 -15.92 4.41
CA SER A 39 13.26 -14.83 4.90
C SER A 39 13.11 -13.53 4.08
N ALA A 40 12.97 -13.64 2.76
CA ALA A 40 12.74 -12.50 1.88
C ALA A 40 11.39 -11.81 2.15
N ILE A 41 10.33 -12.59 2.41
CA ILE A 41 9.01 -12.06 2.79
C ILE A 41 9.11 -11.34 4.15
N PHE A 42 9.80 -11.91 5.14
CA PHE A 42 10.02 -11.25 6.43
C PHE A 42 10.77 -9.92 6.29
N ILE A 43 11.82 -9.90 5.47
CA ILE A 43 12.58 -8.67 5.19
C ILE A 43 11.69 -7.64 4.49
N ASN A 44 10.92 -8.06 3.48
CA ASN A 44 10.00 -7.17 2.79
C ASN A 44 8.95 -6.57 3.74
N LEU A 45 8.43 -7.36 4.67
CA LEU A 45 7.49 -6.90 5.70
C LEU A 45 8.13 -5.90 6.65
N ALA A 46 9.37 -6.15 7.10
CA ALA A 46 10.11 -5.22 7.94
C ALA A 46 10.38 -3.87 7.24
N ILE A 47 10.74 -3.91 5.95
CA ILE A 47 10.95 -2.71 5.13
C ILE A 47 9.62 -1.99 4.86
N GLY A 48 8.53 -2.74 4.69
CA GLY A 48 7.18 -2.19 4.58
C GLY A 48 6.79 -1.38 5.82
N LEU A 49 7.02 -1.94 7.02
CA LEU A 49 6.80 -1.23 8.28
C LEU A 49 7.66 0.03 8.41
N ALA A 50 8.94 -0.05 8.03
CA ALA A 50 9.81 1.13 7.99
C ALA A 50 9.29 2.21 7.03
N THR A 51 8.74 1.81 5.88
CA THR A 51 8.15 2.71 4.88
C THR A 51 6.88 3.38 5.40
N ILE A 52 6.04 2.66 6.16
CA ILE A 52 4.86 3.23 6.83
C ILE A 52 5.28 4.31 7.85
N LEU A 53 6.30 4.03 8.67
CA LEU A 53 6.82 5.00 9.64
C LEU A 53 7.40 6.23 8.95
N ALA A 54 8.12 6.04 7.85
CA ALA A 54 8.61 7.16 7.03
C ALA A 54 7.45 7.98 6.44
N ASN A 55 6.41 7.32 5.91
CA ASN A 55 5.22 7.99 5.38
C ASN A 55 4.51 8.84 6.44
N LYS A 56 4.32 8.28 7.64
CA LYS A 56 3.75 9.03 8.78
C LYS A 56 4.56 10.30 9.08
N HIS A 57 5.88 10.19 9.11
CA HIS A 57 6.75 11.32 9.39
C HIS A 57 6.70 12.39 8.29
N HIS A 58 6.52 11.98 7.02
CA HIS A 58 6.30 12.91 5.93
C HIS A 58 4.97 13.66 6.04
N LEU A 59 3.87 12.96 6.33
CA LEU A 59 2.56 13.58 6.52
C LEU A 59 2.57 14.61 7.65
N GLN A 60 3.32 14.35 8.72
CA GLN A 60 3.51 15.29 9.83
C GLN A 60 4.36 16.52 9.48
N SER A 61 5.11 16.47 8.38
CA SER A 61 5.90 17.60 7.88
C SER A 61 5.13 18.51 6.90
N LEU A 62 3.90 18.14 6.55
CA LEU A 62 3.00 18.96 5.72
C LEU A 62 2.30 20.00 6.58
N ASP A 63 1.85 21.08 5.96
CA ASP A 63 0.98 22.07 6.59
C ASP A 63 -0.35 21.44 7.03
N GLU A 64 -0.98 21.99 8.07
CA GLU A 64 -2.19 21.43 8.70
C GLU A 64 -3.31 21.12 7.69
N MET A 65 -3.54 22.00 6.71
CA MET A 65 -4.56 21.78 5.68
C MET A 65 -4.24 20.59 4.78
N GLN A 66 -3.00 20.47 4.33
CA GLN A 66 -2.56 19.36 3.47
C GLN A 66 -2.53 18.04 4.26
N GLN A 67 -2.08 18.06 5.50
CA GLN A 67 -2.13 16.90 6.39
C GLN A 67 -3.57 16.41 6.59
N LYS A 68 -4.52 17.33 6.80
CA LYS A 68 -5.94 16.99 6.95
C LYS A 68 -6.52 16.33 5.70
N ILE A 69 -6.29 16.90 4.52
CA ILE A 69 -6.74 16.32 3.24
C ILE A 69 -6.19 14.90 3.06
N GLN A 70 -4.89 14.72 3.33
CA GLN A 70 -4.23 13.42 3.20
C GLN A 70 -4.80 12.39 4.17
N LEU A 71 -5.01 12.76 5.44
CA LEU A 71 -5.59 11.87 6.45
C LEU A 71 -7.05 11.51 6.13
N GLU A 72 -7.87 12.45 5.67
CA GLU A 72 -9.25 12.18 5.25
C GLU A 72 -9.29 11.24 4.04
N ALA A 73 -8.43 11.46 3.04
CA ALA A 73 -8.31 10.58 1.88
C ALA A 73 -7.85 9.17 2.26
N MET A 74 -6.86 9.05 3.16
CA MET A 74 -6.40 7.76 3.69
C MET A 74 -7.52 7.03 4.45
N ALA A 75 -8.23 7.74 5.33
CA ALA A 75 -9.34 7.17 6.09
C ALA A 75 -10.47 6.66 5.18
N LEU A 76 -10.79 7.40 4.11
CA LEU A 76 -11.77 7.00 3.11
C LEU A 76 -11.31 5.73 2.38
N SER A 77 -10.08 5.72 1.88
CA SER A 77 -9.53 4.55 1.17
C SER A 77 -9.49 3.30 2.05
N LEU A 78 -9.16 3.45 3.34
CA LEU A 78 -9.13 2.35 4.31
C LEU A 78 -10.55 1.84 4.61
N GLY A 79 -11.51 2.74 4.78
CA GLY A 79 -12.91 2.36 4.99
C GLY A 79 -13.49 1.59 3.80
N VAL A 80 -13.24 2.08 2.58
CA VAL A 80 -13.67 1.39 1.36
C VAL A 80 -12.97 0.04 1.21
N GLY A 81 -11.65 -0.01 1.41
CA GLY A 81 -10.88 -1.25 1.35
C GLY A 81 -11.38 -2.29 2.36
N PHE A 82 -11.73 -1.87 3.58
CA PHE A 82 -12.26 -2.75 4.61
C PHE A 82 -13.65 -3.30 4.27
N VAL A 83 -14.58 -2.42 3.86
CA VAL A 83 -15.95 -2.82 3.50
C VAL A 83 -15.94 -3.71 2.25
N CYS A 84 -15.29 -3.25 1.18
CA CYS A 84 -15.17 -4.03 -0.05
C CYS A 84 -14.41 -5.32 0.17
N GLY A 85 -13.33 -5.33 0.97
CA GLY A 85 -12.55 -6.53 1.27
C GLY A 85 -13.32 -7.60 2.01
N LEU A 86 -14.08 -7.22 3.04
CA LEU A 86 -14.95 -8.16 3.73
C LEU A 86 -16.06 -8.68 2.82
N SER A 87 -16.70 -7.82 2.03
CA SER A 87 -17.69 -8.25 1.04
C SER A 87 -17.08 -9.19 -0.01
N TYR A 88 -15.85 -8.93 -0.44
CA TYR A 88 -15.13 -9.75 -1.42
C TYR A 88 -14.78 -11.13 -0.85
N SER A 89 -14.29 -11.21 0.40
CA SER A 89 -14.08 -12.49 1.07
C SER A 89 -15.37 -13.30 1.28
N LEU A 90 -16.49 -12.63 1.58
CA LEU A 90 -17.79 -13.31 1.70
C LEU A 90 -18.32 -13.82 0.35
N LEU A 91 -18.07 -13.08 -0.74
CA LEU A 91 -18.42 -13.47 -2.10
C LEU A 91 -17.62 -14.69 -2.58
N ASP A 92 -16.32 -14.73 -2.26
CA ASP A 92 -15.45 -15.87 -2.51
C ASP A 92 -15.92 -17.12 -1.74
N GLN A 93 -16.19 -16.98 -0.44
CA GLN A 93 -16.69 -18.08 0.40
C GLN A 93 -18.07 -18.62 -0.01
N SER A 94 -18.94 -17.77 -0.57
CA SER A 94 -20.28 -18.17 -1.01
C SER A 94 -20.31 -18.79 -2.41
N ASN A 95 -19.15 -18.90 -3.08
CA ASN A 95 -19.00 -19.49 -4.41
C ASN A 95 -19.91 -18.83 -5.47
N LEU A 96 -20.31 -17.57 -5.22
CA LEU A 96 -21.17 -16.76 -6.09
C LEU A 96 -20.37 -16.05 -7.18
N MET A 97 -19.04 -16.02 -7.08
CA MET A 97 -18.16 -15.44 -8.08
C MET A 97 -17.26 -16.53 -8.69
N ALA A 98 -17.42 -16.74 -10.00
CA ALA A 98 -16.55 -17.59 -10.82
C ALA A 98 -15.24 -16.88 -11.24
N ALA A 99 -14.99 -15.66 -10.73
CA ALA A 99 -13.80 -14.87 -11.02
C ALA A 99 -12.83 -14.97 -9.84
N ASP A 100 -11.58 -15.33 -10.10
CA ASP A 100 -10.52 -15.39 -9.09
C ASP A 100 -10.50 -14.09 -8.28
N ALA A 101 -10.79 -14.22 -6.99
CA ALA A 101 -10.85 -13.13 -6.06
C ALA A 101 -9.44 -12.60 -5.75
N GLU A 102 -8.84 -11.90 -6.72
CA GLU A 102 -7.47 -11.42 -6.59
C GLU A 102 -7.42 -10.09 -5.82
N ILE A 103 -6.54 -10.05 -4.82
CA ILE A 103 -6.26 -8.86 -3.97
C ILE A 103 -5.90 -7.62 -4.82
N SER A 104 -5.37 -7.80 -6.03
CA SER A 104 -5.04 -6.74 -6.99
C SER A 104 -6.22 -5.80 -7.27
N HIS A 105 -7.43 -6.33 -7.45
CA HIS A 105 -8.64 -5.54 -7.72
C HIS A 105 -9.01 -4.62 -6.55
N LEU A 106 -8.87 -5.14 -5.33
CA LEU A 106 -9.13 -4.40 -4.10
C LEU A 106 -8.12 -3.26 -3.93
N ILE A 107 -6.83 -3.55 -4.15
CA ILE A 107 -5.76 -2.53 -4.08
C ILE A 107 -5.99 -1.42 -5.12
N LEU A 108 -6.37 -1.77 -6.36
CA LEU A 108 -6.69 -0.79 -7.40
C LEU A 108 -7.85 0.12 -6.98
N LEU A 109 -8.91 -0.45 -6.41
CA LEU A 109 -10.07 0.31 -5.94
C LEU A 109 -9.71 1.22 -4.75
N MET A 110 -8.89 0.75 -3.81
CA MET A 110 -8.34 1.59 -2.73
C MET A 110 -7.48 2.74 -3.27
N GLY A 111 -6.66 2.49 -4.28
CA GLY A 111 -5.85 3.52 -4.94
C GLY A 111 -6.69 4.61 -5.60
N LEU A 112 -7.73 4.20 -6.34
CA LEU A 112 -8.66 5.14 -7.00
C LEU A 112 -9.45 5.99 -5.99
N THR A 113 -9.92 5.37 -4.90
CA THR A 113 -10.67 6.08 -3.86
C THR A 113 -9.79 7.06 -3.09
N TYR A 114 -8.54 6.72 -2.81
CA TYR A 114 -7.56 7.63 -2.24
C TYR A 114 -7.27 8.83 -3.17
N LEU A 115 -7.06 8.59 -4.47
CA LEU A 115 -6.86 9.66 -5.46
C LEU A 115 -8.08 10.58 -5.54
N ALA A 116 -9.28 10.02 -5.61
CA ALA A 116 -10.52 10.78 -5.62
C ALA A 116 -10.67 11.63 -4.35
N GLY A 117 -10.44 11.04 -3.17
CA GLY A 117 -10.48 11.74 -1.88
C GLY A 117 -9.48 12.90 -1.80
N THR A 118 -8.26 12.68 -2.30
CA THR A 118 -7.22 13.72 -2.32
C THR A 118 -7.59 14.87 -3.26
N VAL A 119 -8.08 14.57 -4.47
CA VAL A 119 -8.51 15.59 -5.44
C VAL A 119 -9.70 16.40 -4.91
N ILE A 120 -10.70 15.74 -4.30
CA ILE A 120 -11.86 16.40 -3.72
C ILE A 120 -11.43 17.30 -2.55
N GLY A 121 -10.57 16.80 -1.65
CA GLY A 121 -10.05 17.57 -0.53
C GLY A 121 -9.27 18.80 -1.01
N ASN A 122 -8.39 18.64 -2.01
CA ASN A 122 -7.62 19.75 -2.55
C ASN A 122 -8.49 20.80 -3.26
N ARG A 123 -9.62 20.42 -3.86
CA ARG A 123 -10.58 21.38 -4.45
C ARG A 123 -11.48 22.07 -3.43
N ARG A 124 -11.68 21.48 -2.25
CA ARG A 124 -12.54 22.02 -1.18
C ARG A 124 -11.79 23.01 -0.28
N TYR A 125 -10.49 22.79 -0.09
CA TYR A 125 -9.64 23.57 0.81
C TYR A 125 -8.60 24.45 0.07
N GLY A 126 -8.54 24.35 -1.26
CA GLY A 126 -7.70 25.19 -2.13
C GLY A 126 -8.42 26.39 -2.70
#